data_AF-A0A8H5HHE9-F1
#
_entry.id   AF-A0A8H5HHE9-F1
#
_cell.length_a   1.000
_cell.length_b   1.000
_cell.length_c   1.000
_cell.angle_alpha   90.00
_cell.angle_beta   90.00
_cell.angle_gamma   90.00
#
_symmetry.space_group_name_H-M   'P 1'
#
loop_
_entity.id
_entity.type
_entity.pdbx_description
1 polymer ?
#
loop_
_entity_poly.entity_id
_entity_poly.type
_entity_poly.pdbx_seq_one_letter_code
_entity_poly.pdbx_strand_id
1 'polypeptide(L)'
;MASNKKAQRPQERANGSKNNCLTTWATRLAVLLLFVATCGWLDTIKDRWYVFNPTSLHELAKEAIAVSGPNDTAGMIEHIVTNLTATYPSTQIRINTDSSEWVFNNAGGAMGAMYIIHASITEYLIIFGTPLGTEGHTGLHTADDYFNILVGEQWAFRPGALEMERYPPGSVHFLPRGTAKQYKMHEGCFALEYARGWIPLMLPFGFADTITSTLDIPTFYRTARVTGREMLKNLLIGKI
;
A
#
# COMPACT_ATOMS: atom_id res chain seq x y z
N MET A 1 3.36 -74.30 49.95
CA MET A 1 4.10 -74.08 48.68
C MET A 1 3.38 -72.99 47.90
N ALA A 2 3.89 -71.75 47.95
CA ALA A 2 3.30 -70.61 47.26
C ALA A 2 3.90 -70.50 45.85
N SER A 3 3.03 -70.53 44.83
CA SER A 3 3.43 -70.34 43.43
C SER A 3 3.57 -68.86 43.11
N ASN A 4 4.78 -68.46 42.75
CA ASN A 4 5.17 -67.07 42.49
C ASN A 4 4.93 -66.75 41.01
N LYS A 5 3.81 -66.09 40.68
CA LYS A 5 3.58 -65.54 39.33
C LYS A 5 4.20 -64.14 39.25
N LYS A 6 5.39 -64.05 38.65
CA LYS A 6 5.99 -62.79 38.19
C LYS A 6 5.12 -62.20 37.06
N ALA A 7 4.54 -61.03 37.31
CA ALA A 7 3.96 -60.20 36.25
C ALA A 7 5.09 -59.53 35.45
N GLN A 8 5.20 -59.85 34.15
CA GLN A 8 6.01 -59.07 33.21
C GLN A 8 5.23 -57.79 32.85
N ARG A 9 5.83 -56.62 33.09
CA ARG A 9 5.38 -55.35 32.51
C ARG A 9 5.78 -55.30 31.03
N PRO A 10 4.92 -54.87 30.10
CA PRO A 10 5.36 -54.51 28.76
C PRO A 10 6.15 -53.21 28.83
N GLN A 11 7.41 -53.27 28.43
CA GLN A 11 8.28 -52.12 28.26
C GLN A 11 8.31 -51.80 26.76
N GLU A 12 7.29 -51.10 26.25
CA GLU A 12 7.28 -50.68 24.84
C GLU A 12 6.42 -49.43 24.66
N ARG A 13 6.91 -48.52 23.79
CA ARG A 13 6.36 -47.20 23.40
C ARG A 13 6.91 -45.97 24.14
N ALA A 14 8.21 -45.71 23.99
CA ALA A 14 8.77 -44.35 24.14
C ALA A 14 9.46 -43.81 22.87
N ASN A 15 9.71 -44.65 21.85
CA ASN A 15 10.46 -44.25 20.64
C ASN A 15 9.61 -43.68 19.48
N GLY A 16 8.29 -43.84 19.48
CA GLY A 16 7.42 -43.35 18.39
C GLY A 16 7.06 -41.85 18.46
N SER A 17 7.22 -41.22 19.62
CA SER A 17 6.77 -39.83 19.85
C SER A 17 7.78 -38.77 19.40
N LYS A 18 9.09 -39.01 19.60
CA LYS A 18 10.15 -38.03 19.27
C LYS A 18 10.38 -37.87 17.77
N ASN A 19 10.31 -38.97 17.01
CA ASN A 19 10.50 -38.94 15.55
C ASN A 19 9.39 -38.15 14.85
N ASN A 20 8.14 -38.24 15.32
CA ASN A 20 7.02 -37.47 14.77
C ASN A 20 7.10 -35.97 15.08
N CYS A 21 7.66 -35.59 16.22
CA CYS A 21 7.85 -34.18 16.57
C CYS A 21 8.93 -33.53 15.67
N LEU A 22 10.08 -34.18 15.53
CA LEU A 22 11.18 -33.70 14.68
C LEU A 22 10.78 -33.60 13.20
N THR A 23 10.09 -34.62 12.66
CA THR A 23 9.60 -34.57 11.28
C THR A 23 8.53 -33.50 11.10
N THR A 24 7.64 -33.29 12.07
CA THR A 24 6.65 -32.19 12.00
C THR A 24 7.32 -30.81 11.95
N TRP A 25 8.31 -30.56 12.81
CA TRP A 25 9.03 -29.29 12.81
C TRP A 25 9.90 -29.11 11.55
N ALA A 26 10.52 -30.19 11.06
CA ALA A 26 11.26 -30.16 9.79
C ALA A 26 10.33 -29.83 8.62
N THR A 27 9.14 -30.43 8.54
CA THR A 27 8.14 -30.12 7.52
C THR A 27 7.67 -28.68 7.60
N ARG A 28 7.38 -28.17 8.81
CA ARG A 28 7.00 -26.76 9.00
C ARG A 28 8.10 -25.81 8.56
N LEU A 29 9.36 -26.10 8.90
CA LEU A 29 10.50 -25.32 8.47
C LEU A 29 10.66 -25.37 6.94
N ALA A 30 10.51 -26.54 6.32
CA ALA A 30 10.58 -26.69 4.87
C ALA A 30 9.48 -25.88 4.16
N VAL A 31 8.23 -25.94 4.66
CA VAL A 31 7.11 -25.14 4.14
C VAL A 31 7.38 -23.64 4.30
N LEU A 32 7.90 -23.21 5.47
CA LEU A 32 8.27 -21.82 5.70
C LEU A 32 9.37 -21.35 4.74
N LEU A 33 10.42 -22.15 4.56
CA LEU A 33 11.52 -21.82 3.65
C LEU A 33 11.04 -21.76 2.20
N LEU A 34 10.18 -22.69 1.77
CA LEU A 34 9.57 -22.66 0.45
C LEU A 34 8.71 -21.41 0.26
N PHE A 35 7.91 -21.05 1.25
CA PHE A 35 7.10 -19.84 1.23
C PHE A 35 7.97 -18.58 1.12
N VAL A 36 8.98 -18.44 1.97
CA VAL A 36 9.92 -17.31 1.95
C VAL A 36 10.65 -17.23 0.61
N ALA A 37 11.14 -18.36 0.08
CA ALA A 37 11.80 -18.41 -1.22
C ALA A 37 10.84 -18.00 -2.36
N THR A 38 9.59 -18.44 -2.29
CA THR A 38 8.56 -18.08 -3.28
C THR A 38 8.23 -16.60 -3.22
N CYS A 39 8.01 -16.04 -2.03
CA CYS A 39 7.79 -14.60 -1.85
C CYS A 39 9.00 -13.77 -2.31
N GLY A 40 10.22 -14.22 -1.99
CA GLY A 40 11.45 -13.59 -2.45
C GLY A 40 11.54 -13.59 -3.98
N TRP A 41 11.26 -14.73 -4.62
CA TRP A 41 11.23 -14.83 -6.08
C TRP A 41 10.14 -13.95 -6.71
N LEU A 42 8.91 -13.98 -6.19
CA LEU A 42 7.82 -13.12 -6.65
C LEU A 42 8.19 -11.64 -6.58
N ASP A 43 8.89 -11.23 -5.51
CA ASP A 43 9.37 -9.86 -5.35
C ASP A 43 10.36 -9.46 -6.45
N THR A 44 11.19 -10.38 -6.96
CA THR A 44 12.14 -10.07 -8.05
C THR A 44 11.49 -9.86 -9.41
N ILE A 45 10.22 -10.26 -9.58
CA ILE A 45 9.53 -10.24 -10.88
C ILE A 45 8.30 -9.34 -10.91
N LYS A 46 8.04 -8.63 -9.79
CA LYS A 46 6.81 -7.86 -9.59
C LYS A 46 6.65 -6.68 -10.55
N ASP A 47 7.77 -6.18 -11.05
CA ASP A 47 7.85 -5.09 -12.02
C ASP A 47 7.18 -5.41 -13.35
N ARG A 48 7.08 -6.70 -13.71
CA ARG A 48 6.37 -7.16 -14.91
C ARG A 48 4.88 -6.85 -14.90
N TRP A 49 4.32 -6.63 -13.71
CA TRP A 49 2.90 -6.30 -13.54
C TRP A 49 2.67 -4.80 -13.46
N TYR A 50 3.71 -3.97 -13.48
CA TYR A 50 3.57 -2.53 -13.48
C TYR A 50 3.08 -2.02 -14.83
N VAL A 51 2.02 -1.22 -14.78
CA VAL A 51 1.44 -0.56 -15.95
C VAL A 51 1.85 0.90 -15.99
N PHE A 52 1.89 1.57 -14.84
CA PHE A 52 2.23 2.98 -14.80
C PHE A 52 3.74 3.20 -14.80
N ASN A 53 4.15 4.31 -15.42
CA ASN A 53 5.53 4.79 -15.37
C ASN A 53 5.60 6.05 -14.47
N PRO A 54 6.46 6.08 -13.43
CA PRO A 54 6.56 7.24 -12.54
C PRO A 54 6.84 8.56 -13.26
N THR A 55 7.69 8.53 -14.30
CA THR A 55 8.05 9.72 -15.07
C THR A 55 6.84 10.24 -15.85
N SER A 56 6.10 9.34 -16.51
CA SER A 56 4.89 9.71 -17.25
C SER A 56 3.80 10.28 -16.34
N LEU A 57 3.63 9.73 -15.13
CA LEU A 57 2.69 10.28 -14.14
C LEU A 57 3.14 11.66 -13.64
N HIS A 58 4.44 11.87 -13.47
CA HIS A 58 4.99 13.17 -13.10
C HIS A 58 4.77 14.22 -14.19
N GLU A 59 4.99 13.87 -15.47
CA GLU A 59 4.67 14.76 -16.58
C GLU A 59 3.17 15.07 -16.65
N LEU A 60 2.31 14.07 -16.46
CA LEU A 60 0.86 14.27 -16.43
C LEU A 60 0.44 15.21 -15.29
N ALA A 61 1.03 15.07 -14.10
CA ALA A 61 0.77 15.96 -12.98
C ALA A 61 1.15 17.41 -13.31
N LYS A 62 2.33 17.65 -13.91
CA LYS A 62 2.75 18.99 -14.34
C LYS A 62 1.86 19.56 -15.43
N GLU A 63 1.43 18.73 -16.39
CA GLU A 63 0.50 19.12 -17.44
C GLU A 63 -0.84 19.57 -16.84
N ALA A 64 -1.40 18.79 -15.90
CA ALA A 64 -2.64 19.13 -15.21
C ALA A 64 -2.54 20.49 -14.50
N ILE A 65 -1.43 20.75 -13.80
CA ILE A 65 -1.16 22.05 -13.15
C ILE A 65 -1.15 23.19 -14.19
N ALA A 66 -0.50 22.98 -15.33
CA ALA A 66 -0.37 23.99 -16.38
C ALA A 66 -1.70 24.30 -17.07
N VAL A 67 -2.56 23.31 -17.26
CA VAL A 67 -3.86 23.45 -17.95
C VAL A 67 -4.93 24.07 -17.03
N SER A 68 -5.05 23.61 -15.79
CA SER A 68 -6.10 24.06 -14.87
C SER A 68 -5.73 25.35 -14.13
N GLY A 69 -4.43 25.62 -13.96
CA GLY A 69 -3.93 26.74 -13.17
C GLY A 69 -3.84 26.42 -11.67
N PRO A 70 -3.12 27.23 -10.88
CA PRO A 70 -2.63 26.87 -9.56
C PRO A 70 -3.69 26.69 -8.46
N ASN A 71 -4.93 27.12 -8.68
CA ASN A 71 -6.00 27.11 -7.68
C ASN A 71 -7.20 26.23 -8.07
N ASP A 72 -7.10 25.47 -9.16
CA ASP A 72 -8.17 24.59 -9.63
C ASP A 72 -7.80 23.11 -9.49
N THR A 73 -7.73 22.64 -8.23
CA THR A 73 -7.42 21.24 -7.94
C THR A 73 -8.45 20.28 -8.53
N ALA A 74 -9.73 20.68 -8.62
CA ALA A 74 -10.77 19.85 -9.20
C ALA A 74 -10.53 19.64 -10.70
N GLY A 75 -10.24 20.71 -11.44
CA GLY A 75 -9.85 20.65 -12.84
C GLY A 75 -8.59 19.82 -13.08
N MET A 76 -7.58 19.92 -12.18
CA MET A 76 -6.37 19.09 -12.29
C MET A 76 -6.71 17.59 -12.19
N ILE A 77 -7.58 17.22 -11.24
CA ILE A 77 -8.00 15.83 -11.03
C ILE A 77 -8.81 15.33 -12.24
N GLU A 78 -9.73 16.15 -12.76
CA GLU A 78 -10.51 15.82 -13.95
C GLU A 78 -9.60 15.59 -15.18
N HIS A 79 -8.60 16.46 -15.39
CA HIS A 79 -7.62 16.31 -16.46
C HIS A 79 -6.83 15.01 -16.33
N ILE A 80 -6.33 14.71 -15.13
CA ILE A 80 -5.58 13.47 -14.84
C ILE A 80 -6.44 12.24 -15.15
N VAL A 81 -7.64 12.14 -14.60
CA VAL A 81 -8.51 10.96 -14.79
C VAL A 81 -8.90 10.80 -16.26
N THR A 82 -9.19 11.90 -16.95
CA THR A 82 -9.52 11.89 -18.38
C THR A 82 -8.35 11.37 -19.22
N ASN A 83 -7.15 11.90 -18.98
CA ASN A 83 -5.95 11.52 -19.72
C ASN A 83 -5.57 10.05 -19.46
N LEU A 84 -5.65 9.59 -18.21
CA LEU A 84 -5.40 8.18 -17.86
C LEU A 84 -6.39 7.24 -18.55
N THR A 85 -7.67 7.61 -18.57
CA THR A 85 -8.73 6.82 -19.21
C THR A 85 -8.56 6.75 -20.73
N ALA A 86 -8.06 7.83 -21.36
CA ALA A 86 -7.73 7.84 -22.78
C ALA A 86 -6.45 7.07 -23.12
N THR A 87 -5.45 7.12 -22.24
CA THR A 87 -4.12 6.51 -22.45
C THR A 87 -4.14 5.01 -22.25
N TYR A 88 -4.86 4.52 -21.24
CA TYR A 88 -4.82 3.12 -20.84
C TYR A 88 -6.13 2.38 -21.16
N PRO A 89 -6.11 1.36 -22.03
CA PRO A 89 -7.28 0.55 -22.32
C PRO A 89 -7.83 -0.17 -21.08
N SER A 90 -9.16 -0.26 -20.97
CA SER A 90 -9.84 -0.95 -19.86
C SER A 90 -9.58 -2.46 -19.80
N THR A 91 -9.01 -3.04 -20.87
CA THR A 91 -8.54 -4.43 -20.93
C THR A 91 -7.18 -4.63 -20.26
N GLN A 92 -6.41 -3.56 -20.06
CA GLN A 92 -5.09 -3.59 -19.44
C GLN A 92 -5.14 -3.17 -17.96
N ILE A 93 -5.90 -2.12 -17.67
CA ILE A 93 -6.02 -1.56 -16.33
C ILE A 93 -7.38 -0.92 -16.13
N ARG A 94 -7.89 -0.97 -14.90
CA ARG A 94 -9.12 -0.25 -14.55
C ARG A 94 -8.81 1.08 -13.88
N ILE A 95 -9.46 2.11 -14.40
CA ILE A 95 -9.50 3.45 -13.84
C ILE A 95 -10.89 3.68 -13.26
N ASN A 96 -10.95 4.08 -12.00
CA ASN A 96 -12.18 4.49 -11.34
C ASN A 96 -12.46 5.95 -11.68
N THR A 97 -13.47 6.20 -12.51
CA THR A 97 -13.86 7.55 -12.93
C THR A 97 -14.90 8.19 -12.00
N ASP A 98 -15.32 7.51 -10.93
CA ASP A 98 -16.31 8.03 -9.99
C ASP A 98 -15.63 8.93 -8.94
N SER A 99 -15.48 10.21 -9.28
CA SER A 99 -14.88 11.22 -8.41
C SER A 99 -15.73 11.57 -7.18
N SER A 100 -16.91 10.95 -7.00
CA SER A 100 -17.70 11.09 -5.78
C SER A 100 -17.23 10.17 -4.65
N GLU A 101 -16.39 9.17 -4.94
CA GLU A 101 -15.89 8.18 -3.98
C GLU A 101 -14.69 8.68 -3.15
N TRP A 102 -14.79 9.90 -2.61
CA TRP A 102 -13.85 10.39 -1.60
C TRP A 102 -14.09 9.74 -0.25
N VAL A 103 -13.01 9.40 0.43
CA VAL A 103 -13.03 8.87 1.79
C VAL A 103 -11.97 9.57 2.64
N PHE A 104 -12.22 9.70 3.94
CA PHE A 104 -11.15 10.11 4.86
C PHE A 104 -10.09 9.00 4.95
N ASN A 105 -8.85 9.42 5.16
CA ASN A 105 -7.71 8.54 5.40
C ASN A 105 -6.96 9.03 6.63
N ASN A 106 -6.85 8.14 7.63
CA ASN A 106 -6.11 8.39 8.87
C ASN A 106 -5.03 7.32 8.99
N ALA A 107 -3.76 7.73 8.91
CA ALA A 107 -2.63 6.82 9.00
C ALA A 107 -1.36 7.56 9.44
N GLY A 108 -0.56 6.94 10.30
CA GLY A 108 0.71 7.51 10.78
C GLY A 108 0.57 8.80 11.58
N GLY A 109 -0.61 9.06 12.18
CA GLY A 109 -0.95 10.31 12.84
C GLY A 109 -1.42 11.43 11.90
N ALA A 110 -1.32 11.24 10.58
CA ALA A 110 -1.82 12.18 9.59
C ALA A 110 -3.29 11.90 9.25
N MET A 111 -4.01 12.95 8.87
CA MET A 111 -5.39 12.91 8.42
C MET A 111 -5.53 13.69 7.11
N GLY A 112 -6.11 13.04 6.12
CA GLY A 112 -6.48 13.65 4.85
C GLY A 112 -7.72 13.01 4.25
N ALA A 113 -7.99 13.35 3.00
CA ALA A 113 -8.96 12.67 2.17
C ALA A 113 -8.24 12.03 0.98
N MET A 114 -8.77 10.90 0.52
CA MET A 114 -8.28 10.24 -0.67
C MET A 114 -9.39 9.89 -1.64
N TYR A 115 -9.04 9.89 -2.93
CA TYR A 115 -9.83 9.38 -4.02
C TYR A 115 -9.01 8.34 -4.78
N ILE A 116 -9.51 7.10 -4.81
CA ILE A 116 -8.83 5.97 -5.44
C ILE A 116 -9.13 5.97 -6.94
N ILE A 117 -8.13 6.33 -7.74
CA ILE A 117 -8.18 6.27 -9.22
C ILE A 117 -7.91 4.84 -9.70
N HIS A 118 -6.94 4.15 -9.10
CA HIS A 118 -6.61 2.76 -9.42
C HIS A 118 -6.15 2.01 -8.17
N ALA A 119 -6.53 0.74 -8.05
CA ALA A 119 -5.94 -0.18 -7.07
C ALA A 119 -5.86 -1.60 -7.64
N SER A 120 -4.66 -2.19 -7.56
CA SER A 120 -4.34 -3.59 -7.86
C SER A 120 -3.47 -4.16 -6.73
N ILE A 121 -3.06 -5.43 -6.82
CA ILE A 121 -2.14 -6.05 -5.87
C ILE A 121 -0.74 -5.41 -5.97
N THR A 122 -0.36 -4.92 -7.16
CA THR A 122 1.01 -4.41 -7.39
C THR A 122 1.14 -2.89 -7.52
N GLU A 123 0.04 -2.18 -7.75
CA GLU A 123 0.03 -0.72 -7.93
C GLU A 123 -1.24 -0.08 -7.38
N TYR A 124 -1.14 1.13 -6.85
CA TYR A 124 -2.28 2.04 -6.72
C TYR A 124 -1.94 3.41 -7.26
N LEU A 125 -2.98 4.14 -7.64
CA LEU A 125 -2.92 5.56 -7.97
C LEU A 125 -4.08 6.24 -7.28
N ILE A 126 -3.79 7.24 -6.44
CA ILE A 126 -4.81 7.98 -5.70
C ILE A 126 -4.53 9.48 -5.78
N ILE A 127 -5.57 10.27 -5.57
CA ILE A 127 -5.38 11.64 -5.08
C ILE A 127 -5.40 11.58 -3.56
N PHE A 128 -4.40 12.15 -2.91
CA PHE A 128 -4.37 12.31 -1.46
C PHE A 128 -4.03 13.74 -1.08
N GLY A 129 -4.69 14.27 -0.06
CA GLY A 129 -4.40 15.59 0.45
C GLY A 129 -5.37 16.08 1.50
N THR A 130 -5.24 17.35 1.84
CA THR A 130 -6.11 18.03 2.79
C THR A 130 -6.15 19.53 2.51
N PRO A 131 -7.32 20.18 2.59
CA PRO A 131 -7.41 21.63 2.48
C PRO A 131 -6.88 22.34 3.73
N LEU A 132 -6.68 21.63 4.85
CA LEU A 132 -6.32 22.23 6.15
C LEU A 132 -4.82 22.19 6.42
N GLY A 133 -4.22 21.02 6.22
CA GLY A 133 -2.85 20.70 6.65
C GLY A 133 -2.81 19.46 7.53
N THR A 134 -1.74 18.67 7.42
CA THR A 134 -1.55 17.47 8.25
C THR A 134 -0.07 17.08 8.31
N GLU A 135 0.34 16.36 9.36
CA GLU A 135 1.69 15.84 9.51
C GLU A 135 1.67 14.47 10.19
N GLY A 136 2.68 13.65 9.91
CA GLY A 136 2.76 12.31 10.45
C GLY A 136 3.97 11.52 9.97
N HIS A 137 3.94 10.24 10.31
CA HIS A 137 4.91 9.25 9.89
C HIS A 137 4.55 8.74 8.48
N THR A 138 5.50 8.66 7.55
CA THR A 138 5.21 8.20 6.17
C THR A 138 4.83 6.72 6.09
N GLY A 139 5.18 5.92 7.09
CA GLY A 139 5.07 4.47 7.06
C GLY A 139 6.35 3.80 6.57
N LEU A 140 6.47 2.49 6.84
CA LEU A 140 7.53 1.62 6.33
C LEU A 140 6.89 0.66 5.32
N HIS A 141 6.86 1.09 4.07
CA HIS A 141 6.08 0.39 3.04
C HIS A 141 6.90 -0.66 2.29
N THR A 142 6.19 -1.67 1.78
CA THR A 142 6.70 -2.72 0.89
C THR A 142 6.69 -2.31 -0.59
N ALA A 143 6.43 -1.04 -0.85
CA ALA A 143 6.34 -0.41 -2.17
C ALA A 143 7.17 0.88 -2.20
N ASP A 144 7.57 1.26 -3.40
CA ASP A 144 8.03 2.61 -3.69
C ASP A 144 6.81 3.52 -3.81
N ASP A 145 6.91 4.75 -3.29
CA ASP A 145 5.82 5.72 -3.30
C ASP A 145 6.28 7.07 -3.88
N TYR A 146 5.44 7.70 -4.68
CA TYR A 146 5.71 8.91 -5.45
C TYR A 146 4.57 9.90 -5.25
N PHE A 147 4.83 10.98 -4.52
CA PHE A 147 3.88 12.08 -4.32
C PHE A 147 4.17 13.18 -5.32
N ASN A 148 3.38 13.25 -6.39
CA ASN A 148 3.45 14.34 -7.36
C ASN A 148 2.58 15.50 -6.86
N ILE A 149 3.21 16.58 -6.39
CA ILE A 149 2.52 17.68 -5.71
C ILE A 149 1.75 18.49 -6.76
N LEU A 150 0.41 18.55 -6.60
CA LEU A 150 -0.48 19.27 -7.52
C LEU A 150 -0.70 20.71 -7.07
N VAL A 151 -0.96 20.89 -5.77
CA VAL A 151 -1.20 22.20 -5.15
C VAL A 151 -0.66 22.17 -3.72
N GLY A 152 -0.35 23.34 -3.17
CA GLY A 152 0.24 23.48 -1.84
C GLY A 152 1.67 22.94 -1.79
N GLU A 153 2.13 22.58 -0.59
CA GLU A 153 3.48 22.05 -0.40
C GLU A 153 3.50 20.85 0.52
N GLN A 154 4.36 19.89 0.20
CA GLN A 154 4.74 18.82 1.09
C GLN A 154 6.14 19.09 1.64
N TRP A 155 6.30 18.99 2.95
CA TRP A 155 7.60 19.04 3.62
C TRP A 155 7.93 17.66 4.18
N ALA A 156 9.21 17.31 4.21
CA ALA A 156 9.65 16.05 4.80
C ALA A 156 11.02 16.18 5.42
N PHE A 157 11.34 15.29 6.37
CA PHE A 157 12.72 15.08 6.77
C PHE A 157 12.92 13.64 7.25
N ARG A 158 14.16 13.17 7.15
CA ARG A 158 14.58 11.86 7.66
C ARG A 158 15.18 12.02 9.07
N PRO A 159 15.08 11.01 9.94
CA PRO A 159 15.72 11.04 11.26
C PRO A 159 17.19 11.44 11.17
N GLY A 160 17.58 12.43 11.98
CA GLY A 160 18.95 12.98 12.02
C GLY A 160 19.25 14.10 11.02
N ALA A 161 18.35 14.42 10.08
CA ALA A 161 18.46 15.65 9.30
C ALA A 161 18.08 16.87 10.15
N LEU A 162 18.83 17.96 10.02
CA LEU A 162 18.57 19.24 10.71
C LEU A 162 17.78 20.23 9.86
N GLU A 163 17.68 19.98 8.56
CA GLU A 163 16.97 20.81 7.58
C GLU A 163 15.87 20.00 6.90
N MET A 164 14.77 20.67 6.55
CA MET A 164 13.64 20.05 5.87
C MET A 164 13.82 20.03 4.35
N GLU A 165 13.30 18.97 3.72
CA GLU A 165 13.06 18.90 2.28
C GLU A 165 11.71 19.57 1.99
N ARG A 166 11.66 20.45 0.98
CA ARG A 166 10.44 21.17 0.56
C ARG A 166 10.08 20.80 -0.87
N TYR A 167 8.85 20.35 -1.07
CA TYR A 167 8.29 19.89 -2.34
C TYR A 167 7.12 20.79 -2.75
N PRO A 168 7.34 21.80 -3.62
CA PRO A 168 6.30 22.69 -4.13
C PRO A 168 5.49 22.05 -5.30
N PRO A 169 4.43 22.70 -5.82
CA PRO A 169 3.68 22.19 -6.96
C PRO A 169 4.56 21.88 -8.17
N GLY A 170 4.30 20.75 -8.83
CA GLY A 170 5.08 20.26 -9.95
C GLY A 170 6.38 19.54 -9.57
N SER A 171 6.66 19.37 -8.27
CA SER A 171 7.73 18.50 -7.78
C SER A 171 7.22 17.09 -7.46
N VAL A 172 8.15 16.15 -7.24
CA VAL A 172 7.84 14.79 -6.79
C VAL A 172 8.64 14.45 -5.54
N HIS A 173 7.95 14.07 -4.46
CA HIS A 173 8.58 13.46 -3.31
C HIS A 173 8.58 11.94 -3.49
N PHE A 174 9.76 11.38 -3.70
CA PHE A 174 9.98 9.94 -3.82
C PHE A 174 10.35 9.35 -2.46
N LEU A 175 9.58 8.36 -2.02
CA LEU A 175 9.83 7.56 -0.83
C LEU A 175 10.17 6.11 -1.24
N PRO A 176 11.46 5.72 -1.20
CA PRO A 176 11.85 4.36 -1.52
C PRO A 176 11.25 3.34 -0.55
N ARG A 177 10.98 2.14 -1.05
CA ARG A 177 10.57 0.99 -0.23
C ARG A 177 11.44 0.83 1.02
N GLY A 178 10.79 0.55 2.15
CA GLY A 178 11.47 0.25 3.42
C GLY A 178 12.15 1.45 4.07
N THR A 179 11.90 2.67 3.58
CA THR A 179 12.34 3.91 4.22
C THR A 179 11.19 4.60 4.93
N ALA A 180 11.52 5.47 5.88
CA ALA A 180 10.55 6.26 6.62
C ALA A 180 11.05 7.69 6.80
N LYS A 181 10.12 8.64 6.79
CA LYS A 181 10.32 10.05 7.08
C LYS A 181 9.17 10.56 7.97
N GLN A 182 9.38 11.71 8.59
CA GLN A 182 8.24 12.56 8.93
C GLN A 182 7.88 13.35 7.68
N TYR A 183 6.58 13.48 7.41
CA TYR A 183 6.09 14.35 6.36
C TYR A 183 5.02 15.30 6.89
N LYS A 184 4.80 16.38 6.15
CA LYS A 184 3.75 17.36 6.40
C LYS A 184 3.18 17.83 5.08
N MET A 185 1.88 17.66 4.88
CA MET A 185 1.11 18.41 3.89
C MET A 185 0.81 19.77 4.53
N HIS A 186 1.52 20.83 4.14
CA HIS A 186 1.63 22.06 4.94
C HIS A 186 0.29 22.78 5.12
N GLU A 187 -0.21 23.41 4.05
CA GLU A 187 -1.48 24.14 4.03
C GLU A 187 -2.09 23.94 2.63
N GLY A 188 -3.34 23.45 2.58
CA GLY A 188 -4.05 23.28 1.31
C GLY A 188 -3.33 22.43 0.27
N CYS A 189 -2.78 21.27 0.67
CA CYS A 189 -1.91 20.47 -0.21
C CYS A 189 -2.60 19.19 -0.69
N PHE A 190 -2.51 18.94 -2.00
CA PHE A 190 -2.97 17.70 -2.65
C PHE A 190 -1.90 17.18 -3.61
N ALA A 191 -1.77 15.87 -3.68
CA ALA A 191 -0.83 15.17 -4.55
C ALA A 191 -1.51 14.04 -5.32
N LEU A 192 -1.01 13.78 -6.53
CA LEU A 192 -1.20 12.52 -7.23
C LEU A 192 -0.17 11.53 -6.69
N GLU A 193 -0.64 10.61 -5.87
CA GLU A 193 0.17 9.62 -5.16
C GLU A 193 0.13 8.29 -5.92
N TYR A 194 1.31 7.81 -6.30
CA TYR A 194 1.50 6.56 -7.01
C TYR A 194 2.40 5.65 -6.20
N ALA A 195 1.92 4.45 -5.88
CA ALA A 195 2.76 3.41 -5.29
C ALA A 195 2.86 2.18 -6.18
N ARG A 196 4.06 1.57 -6.18
CA ARG A 196 4.36 0.33 -6.89
C ARG A 196 5.14 -0.65 -6.02
N GLY A 197 4.62 -1.87 -5.88
CA GLY A 197 5.09 -2.86 -4.90
C GLY A 197 3.93 -3.69 -4.37
N TRP A 198 4.07 -4.34 -3.23
CA TRP A 198 2.98 -5.19 -2.71
C TRP A 198 1.95 -4.37 -1.93
N ILE A 199 0.96 -3.82 -2.62
CA ILE A 199 -0.04 -2.88 -2.08
C ILE A 199 -0.83 -3.45 -0.89
N PRO A 200 -1.33 -4.70 -0.90
CA PRO A 200 -2.10 -5.22 0.23
C PRO A 200 -1.32 -5.21 1.56
N LEU A 201 0.02 -5.25 1.51
CA LEU A 201 0.86 -5.21 2.69
C LEU A 201 1.02 -3.78 3.26
N MET A 202 0.61 -2.75 2.53
CA MET A 202 0.54 -1.37 3.02
C MET A 202 -0.76 -1.08 3.78
N LEU A 203 -1.84 -1.82 3.49
CA LEU A 203 -3.17 -1.60 4.08
C LEU A 203 -3.22 -1.65 5.62
N PRO A 204 -2.46 -2.51 6.33
CA PRO A 204 -2.44 -2.49 7.79
C PRO A 204 -2.02 -1.14 8.35
N PHE A 205 -1.04 -0.46 7.73
CA PHE A 205 -0.66 0.90 8.11
C PHE A 205 -1.78 1.89 7.77
N GLY A 206 -2.32 1.82 6.54
CA GLY A 206 -3.41 2.69 6.08
C GLY A 206 -4.71 2.60 6.89
N PHE A 207 -4.91 1.53 7.66
CA PHE A 207 -6.09 1.34 8.51
C PHE A 207 -5.79 1.41 10.01
N ALA A 208 -4.52 1.49 10.42
CA ALA A 208 -4.15 1.42 11.83
C ALA A 208 -4.88 2.48 12.65
N ASP A 209 -4.74 3.76 12.30
CA ASP A 209 -5.37 4.84 13.07
C ASP A 209 -6.89 4.84 12.93
N THR A 210 -7.45 4.41 11.80
CA THR A 210 -8.91 4.24 11.68
C THR A 210 -9.43 3.19 12.68
N ILE A 211 -8.71 2.09 12.86
CA ILE A 211 -9.14 0.97 13.73
C ILE A 211 -8.78 1.21 15.19
N THR A 212 -7.71 1.92 15.50
CA THR A 212 -7.20 2.07 16.88
C THR A 212 -7.33 3.47 17.45
N SER A 213 -7.58 4.49 16.63
CA SER A 213 -7.70 5.89 17.06
C SER A 213 -9.10 6.46 16.80
N THR A 214 -9.49 6.62 15.54
CA THR A 214 -10.74 7.34 15.21
C THR A 214 -11.99 6.47 15.36
N LEU A 215 -11.84 5.15 15.22
CA LEU A 215 -12.95 4.18 15.23
C LEU A 215 -14.03 4.49 14.19
N ASP A 216 -13.67 5.14 13.08
CA ASP A 216 -14.59 5.47 11.99
C ASP A 216 -14.88 4.24 11.11
N ILE A 217 -15.70 3.34 11.66
CA ILE A 217 -16.13 2.10 11.01
C ILE A 217 -16.82 2.34 9.65
N PRO A 218 -17.70 3.36 9.50
CA PRO A 218 -18.26 3.69 8.19
C PRO A 218 -17.21 4.01 7.13
N THR A 219 -16.22 4.85 7.44
CA THR A 219 -15.12 5.16 6.51
C THR A 219 -14.28 3.91 6.23
N PHE A 220 -13.93 3.13 7.26
CA PHE A 220 -13.22 1.86 7.09
C PHE A 220 -13.92 0.93 6.08
N TYR A 221 -15.24 0.73 6.24
CA TYR A 221 -16.03 -0.10 5.32
C TYR A 221 -16.01 0.44 3.89
N ARG A 222 -16.22 1.75 3.71
CA ARG A 222 -16.20 2.39 2.38
C ARG A 222 -14.86 2.20 1.70
N THR A 223 -13.77 2.48 2.41
CA THR A 223 -12.41 2.31 1.89
C THR A 223 -12.13 0.86 1.53
N ALA A 224 -12.38 -0.09 2.44
CA ALA A 224 -12.17 -1.51 2.19
C ALA A 224 -13.00 -2.03 1.01
N ARG A 225 -14.26 -1.58 0.89
CA ARG A 225 -15.14 -1.93 -0.23
C ARG A 225 -14.61 -1.41 -1.56
N VAL A 226 -14.24 -0.13 -1.64
CA VAL A 226 -13.74 0.48 -2.89
C VAL A 226 -12.41 -0.16 -3.30
N THR A 227 -11.44 -0.26 -2.38
CA THR A 227 -10.15 -0.91 -2.64
C THR A 227 -10.32 -2.36 -3.08
N GLY A 228 -11.12 -3.14 -2.35
CA GLY A 228 -11.39 -4.53 -2.69
C GLY A 228 -12.10 -4.69 -4.04
N ARG A 229 -13.08 -3.83 -4.34
CA ARG A 229 -13.78 -3.80 -5.63
C ARG A 229 -12.80 -3.54 -6.78
N GLU A 230 -11.94 -2.53 -6.67
CA GLU A 230 -10.99 -2.19 -7.73
C GLU A 230 -9.91 -3.27 -7.89
N MET A 231 -9.35 -3.80 -6.79
CA MET A 231 -8.38 -4.90 -6.85
C MET A 231 -8.98 -6.15 -7.50
N LEU A 232 -10.19 -6.57 -7.10
CA LEU A 232 -10.84 -7.75 -7.69
C LEU A 232 -11.14 -7.56 -9.17
N LYS A 233 -11.64 -6.38 -9.57
CA LYS A 233 -11.94 -6.14 -10.98
C LYS A 233 -10.67 -6.05 -11.84
N ASN A 234 -9.54 -5.56 -11.31
CA ASN A 234 -8.25 -5.60 -11.99
C ASN A 234 -7.75 -7.05 -12.15
N LEU A 235 -7.87 -7.87 -11.11
CA LEU A 235 -7.52 -9.30 -11.18
C LEU A 235 -8.32 -10.04 -12.25
N LEU A 236 -9.62 -9.73 -12.41
CA LEU A 236 -10.48 -10.35 -13.42
C LEU A 236 -10.05 -10.05 -14.87
N ILE A 237 -9.31 -8.97 -15.11
CA ILE A 237 -8.73 -8.64 -16.43
C ILE A 237 -7.25 -9.02 -16.53
N GLY A 238 -6.71 -9.73 -15.54
CA GLY A 238 -5.31 -10.17 -15.52
C GLY A 238 -4.31 -9.12 -15.03
N LYS A 239 -4.78 -7.95 -14.57
CA LYS A 239 -3.94 -6.96 -13.89
C LYS A 239 -3.73 -7.40 -12.45
N ILE A 240 -2.50 -7.81 -12.16
CA ILE A 240 -2.04 -8.15 -10.82
C ILE A 240 -1.64 -6.87 -10.10
#